data_AF-A0A2I7SHG9-F1
#
_entry.id   AF-A0A2I7SHG9-F1
#
_cell.length_a   1.000
_cell.length_b   1.000
_cell.length_c   1.000
_cell.angle_alpha   90.00
_cell.angle_beta   90.00
_cell.angle_gamma   90.00
#
_symmetry.space_group_name_H-M   'P 1'
#
loop_
_entity.id
_entity.type
_entity.pdbx_description
1 polymer ?
#
loop_
_entity_poly.entity_id
_entity_poly.type
_entity_poly.pdbx_seq_one_letter_code
_entity_poly.pdbx_strand_id
1 'polypeptide(L)'
;MKTKTILVAFSLAIGTTIYSQTSSQEYTNLELNSLIAPFNFSSKQIEELEKQIYSIEKEKDKLKTTPFIDSNVKQAKLNYIISKGQMKYFKQIKSFNPESPVYLNNDIRQRQIIESSKIYDIKSATISGIIELFVEREFKLNEFNYTRLNSMAYANDDIDFHEHTYNTRSINEDFSKKIAELLSIEDYKNLFRQSLEPIIKRTSEKRLQTIKKNYNINEDRHLEKLKKITDQYAEDKIIVQHYYTYDHEKLHVARVNLMFEESNTIMEALTGFNIKSTNLIDLSSDSRVTFFVKRCKEAGIPEDNIKKLVYAIKEREKKINKYYEDLAIWQSKYLIYYFHSAGTPEMYNKELKAQVSNIMTIDQFEKMFLHQFQGRIDRESDLRIAKLNLTYRKLSKSKLKILGDMIKDQVKQERILYEYYSYDHENAMQKVRASKYKFDKKYKKTLEEIMR
;
A
#
# COMPACT_ATOMS: atom_id res chain seq x y z
N MET A 1 34.92 21.10 22.24
CA MET A 1 35.27 21.02 20.81
C MET A 1 35.81 19.63 20.38
N LYS A 2 35.46 18.52 21.07
CA LYS A 2 36.04 17.17 20.84
C LYS A 2 35.09 16.14 20.19
N THR A 3 33.95 16.56 19.65
CA THR A 3 32.88 15.63 19.18
C THR A 3 32.50 15.83 17.71
N LYS A 4 33.12 16.78 17.01
CA LYS A 4 32.75 17.19 15.64
C LYS A 4 33.71 16.72 14.54
N THR A 5 34.84 16.10 14.88
CA THR A 5 35.94 15.85 13.92
C THR A 5 35.87 14.47 13.24
N ILE A 6 35.04 13.55 13.76
CA ILE A 6 34.83 12.19 13.22
C ILE A 6 34.05 12.21 11.89
N LEU A 7 33.31 13.29 11.62
CA LEU A 7 32.29 13.39 10.57
C LEU A 7 32.81 13.77 9.18
N VAL A 8 34.09 14.13 9.03
CA VAL A 8 34.52 14.97 7.91
C VAL A 8 35.46 14.26 6.92
N ALA A 9 36.40 13.40 7.34
CA ALA A 9 37.46 12.94 6.42
C ALA A 9 37.05 11.84 5.41
N PHE A 10 36.27 10.81 5.80
CA PHE A 10 35.83 9.77 4.86
C PHE A 10 34.57 10.19 4.07
N SER A 11 33.76 11.06 4.70
CA SER A 11 32.64 11.77 4.06
C SER A 11 33.13 12.85 3.09
N LEU A 12 34.31 13.43 3.32
CA LEU A 12 35.03 14.20 2.32
C LEU A 12 35.64 13.28 1.27
N ALA A 13 36.26 12.14 1.54
CA ALA A 13 36.84 11.31 0.45
C ALA A 13 35.78 10.83 -0.58
N ILE A 14 34.60 10.37 -0.12
CA ILE A 14 33.50 9.92 -1.01
C ILE A 14 32.58 11.08 -1.43
N GLY A 15 32.37 12.07 -0.55
CA GLY A 15 31.56 13.27 -0.84
C GLY A 15 32.28 14.31 -1.69
N THR A 16 33.60 14.47 -1.58
CA THR A 16 34.41 15.26 -2.51
C THR A 16 34.47 14.62 -3.88
N THR A 17 34.28 13.30 -4.06
CA THR A 17 34.13 12.74 -5.42
C THR A 17 32.76 13.00 -6.04
N ILE A 18 31.75 13.31 -5.22
CA ILE A 18 30.41 13.72 -5.67
C ILE A 18 30.33 15.25 -5.84
N TYR A 19 31.05 16.01 -5.02
CA TYR A 19 31.13 17.49 -5.02
C TYR A 19 32.29 18.05 -5.86
N SER A 20 33.33 17.28 -6.21
CA SER A 20 34.37 17.67 -7.19
C SER A 20 33.86 17.66 -8.63
N GLN A 21 32.67 17.10 -8.84
CA GLN A 21 31.88 17.36 -10.04
C GLN A 21 31.28 18.80 -10.04
N THR A 22 31.45 19.55 -8.94
CA THR A 22 30.95 20.93 -8.77
C THR A 22 31.97 21.97 -8.23
N SER A 23 33.11 21.61 -7.62
CA SER A 23 34.17 22.57 -7.24
C SER A 23 35.56 21.96 -7.08
N SER A 24 36.62 22.69 -7.48
CA SER A 24 38.00 22.23 -7.69
C SER A 24 38.98 22.54 -6.52
N GLN A 25 39.25 21.59 -5.62
CA GLN A 25 40.42 21.62 -4.69
C GLN A 25 40.69 20.25 -4.01
N GLU A 26 41.95 19.91 -3.73
CA GLU A 26 42.45 18.63 -3.13
C GLU A 26 43.05 18.79 -1.71
N TYR A 27 43.06 17.72 -0.89
CA TYR A 27 43.60 17.66 0.49
C TYR A 27 44.52 16.42 0.74
N THR A 28 45.46 16.48 1.70
CA THR A 28 46.64 15.58 1.86
C THR A 28 46.65 14.61 3.08
N ASN A 29 47.51 13.56 3.00
CA ASN A 29 47.60 12.34 3.85
C ASN A 29 47.89 12.48 5.36
N LEU A 30 48.27 13.65 5.88
CA LEU A 30 48.70 13.80 7.29
C LEU A 30 47.53 13.80 8.29
N GLU A 31 46.32 14.08 7.84
CA GLU A 31 45.12 14.13 8.69
C GLU A 31 44.58 12.74 9.03
N LEU A 32 44.82 11.74 8.17
CA LEU A 32 44.29 10.37 8.30
C LEU A 32 44.73 9.68 9.59
N ASN A 33 46.01 9.78 9.96
CA ASN A 33 46.59 9.07 11.12
C ASN A 33 46.10 9.58 12.48
N SER A 34 45.65 10.84 12.57
CA SER A 34 45.09 11.40 13.80
C SER A 34 43.63 10.99 14.06
N LEU A 35 42.95 10.47 13.04
CA LEU A 35 41.50 10.20 13.01
C LEU A 35 41.12 8.76 13.41
N ILE A 36 42.09 7.83 13.36
CA ILE A 36 41.92 6.38 13.58
C ILE A 36 42.30 5.93 15.00
N ALA A 37 43.02 6.80 15.72
CA ALA A 37 43.48 6.58 17.09
C ALA A 37 42.41 6.12 18.12
N PRO A 38 41.11 6.50 18.03
CA PRO A 38 40.11 6.09 19.03
C PRO A 38 39.56 4.67 18.86
N PHE A 39 39.77 4.01 17.71
CA PHE A 39 39.18 2.70 17.40
C PHE A 39 40.15 1.53 17.62
N ASN A 40 41.39 1.81 18.03
CA ASN A 40 42.44 0.81 18.21
C ASN A 40 42.60 -0.14 17.01
N PHE A 41 42.33 0.33 15.79
CA PHE A 41 42.63 -0.46 14.59
C PHE A 41 44.14 -0.61 14.46
N SER A 42 44.58 -1.85 14.27
CA SER A 42 45.95 -2.14 13.88
C SER A 42 46.24 -1.56 12.50
N SER A 43 47.49 -1.19 12.24
CA SER A 43 47.95 -0.72 10.92
C SER A 43 47.57 -1.69 9.79
N LYS A 44 47.55 -3.00 10.08
CA LYS A 44 47.13 -4.05 9.15
C LYS A 44 45.65 -3.97 8.78
N GLN A 45 44.78 -3.65 9.75
CA GLN A 45 43.35 -3.47 9.50
C GLN A 45 43.10 -2.22 8.65
N ILE A 46 43.86 -1.15 8.88
CA ILE A 46 43.78 0.09 8.08
C ILE A 46 44.19 -0.20 6.62
N GLU A 47 45.33 -0.86 6.42
CA GLU A 47 45.83 -1.23 5.08
C GLU A 47 44.84 -2.12 4.31
N GLU A 48 44.16 -3.04 5.01
CA GLU A 48 43.17 -3.92 4.39
C GLU A 48 41.92 -3.15 3.93
N LEU A 49 41.50 -2.14 4.68
CA LEU A 49 40.39 -1.26 4.30
C LEU A 49 40.77 -0.38 3.10
N GLU A 50 41.97 0.19 3.08
CA GLU A 50 42.49 0.98 1.97
C GLU A 50 42.53 0.20 0.65
N LYS A 51 42.98 -1.06 0.68
CA LYS A 51 42.97 -1.95 -0.50
C LYS A 51 41.58 -2.18 -1.07
N GLN A 52 40.56 -2.27 -0.21
CA GLN A 52 39.18 -2.48 -0.65
C GLN A 52 38.58 -1.22 -1.28
N ILE A 53 38.86 -0.05 -0.69
CA ILE A 53 38.43 1.25 -1.23
C ILE A 53 39.03 1.45 -2.63
N TYR A 54 40.34 1.22 -2.76
CA TYR A 54 41.03 1.31 -4.04
C TYR A 54 40.46 0.35 -5.09
N SER A 55 40.09 -0.88 -4.70
CA SER A 55 39.43 -1.83 -5.60
C SER A 55 38.07 -1.33 -6.09
N ILE A 56 37.27 -0.72 -5.21
CA ILE A 56 35.95 -0.16 -5.56
C ILE A 56 36.09 1.04 -6.49
N GLU A 57 37.04 1.94 -6.21
CA GLU A 57 37.34 3.11 -7.06
C GLU A 57 37.79 2.68 -8.46
N LYS A 58 38.66 1.67 -8.55
CA LYS A 58 39.10 1.10 -9.82
C LYS A 58 37.95 0.48 -10.62
N GLU A 59 37.01 -0.20 -9.97
CA GLU A 59 35.81 -0.72 -10.64
C GLU A 59 34.87 0.40 -11.11
N LYS A 60 34.71 1.46 -10.31
CA LYS A 60 33.93 2.66 -10.66
C LYS A 60 34.51 3.36 -11.89
N ASP A 61 35.83 3.54 -11.94
CA ASP A 61 36.47 4.23 -13.06
C ASP A 61 36.47 3.39 -14.34
N LYS A 62 36.61 2.07 -14.24
CA LYS A 62 36.37 1.16 -15.37
C LYS A 62 34.95 1.29 -15.93
N LEU A 63 33.95 1.43 -15.06
CA LEU A 63 32.56 1.62 -15.49
C LEU A 63 32.37 2.95 -16.22
N LYS A 64 32.96 4.04 -15.73
CA LYS A 64 32.89 5.36 -16.41
C LYS A 64 33.41 5.28 -17.84
N THR A 65 34.48 4.54 -18.08
CA THR A 65 35.15 4.44 -19.38
C THR A 65 34.61 3.33 -20.28
N THR A 66 33.68 2.48 -19.81
CA THR A 66 33.09 1.43 -20.64
C THR A 66 32.11 2.03 -21.67
N PRO A 67 32.35 1.88 -22.99
CA PRO A 67 31.44 2.35 -24.03
C PRO A 67 30.28 1.35 -24.26
N PHE A 68 29.16 1.83 -24.81
CA PHE A 68 28.00 1.02 -25.27
C PHE A 68 27.12 0.32 -24.19
N ILE A 69 27.10 0.81 -22.95
CA ILE A 69 26.12 0.37 -21.93
C ILE A 69 25.08 1.47 -21.73
N ASP A 70 23.79 1.09 -21.70
CA ASP A 70 22.68 1.97 -21.34
C ASP A 70 22.96 2.73 -20.03
N SER A 71 22.67 4.04 -20.01
CA SER A 71 23.02 4.91 -18.89
C SER A 71 22.35 4.49 -17.57
N ASN A 72 21.14 3.93 -17.62
CA ASN A 72 20.43 3.43 -16.45
C ASN A 72 21.04 2.13 -15.92
N VAL A 73 21.45 1.22 -16.81
CA VAL A 73 22.17 -0.02 -16.44
C VAL A 73 23.51 0.32 -15.80
N LYS A 74 24.22 1.29 -16.36
CA LYS A 74 25.49 1.79 -15.82
C LYS A 74 25.33 2.40 -14.43
N GLN A 75 24.27 3.20 -14.21
CA GLN A 75 23.97 3.78 -12.89
C GLN A 75 23.56 2.70 -11.87
N ALA A 76 22.75 1.73 -12.27
CA ALA A 76 22.34 0.63 -11.38
C ALA A 76 23.52 -0.25 -10.97
N LYS A 77 24.41 -0.57 -11.91
CA LYS A 77 25.65 -1.30 -11.64
C LYS A 77 26.57 -0.54 -10.69
N LEU A 78 26.67 0.78 -10.86
CA LEU A 78 27.42 1.64 -9.94
C LEU A 78 26.83 1.58 -8.52
N ASN A 79 25.51 1.71 -8.38
CA ASN A 79 24.83 1.62 -7.07
C ASN A 79 25.02 0.24 -6.42
N TYR A 80 24.99 -0.85 -7.21
CA TYR A 80 25.29 -2.21 -6.72
C TYR A 80 26.72 -2.34 -6.20
N ILE A 81 27.73 -1.88 -6.94
CA ILE A 81 29.14 -1.95 -6.51
C ILE A 81 29.36 -1.14 -5.23
N ILE A 82 28.78 0.06 -5.15
CA ILE A 82 28.87 0.91 -3.96
C ILE A 82 28.25 0.20 -2.75
N SER A 83 27.02 -0.32 -2.88
CA SER A 83 26.33 -0.99 -1.77
C SER A 83 27.00 -2.31 -1.36
N LYS A 84 27.57 -3.07 -2.31
CA LYS A 84 28.39 -4.26 -2.03
C LYS A 84 29.64 -3.92 -1.23
N GLY A 85 30.32 -2.84 -1.60
CA GLY A 85 31.47 -2.31 -0.86
C GLY A 85 31.10 -1.90 0.56
N GLN A 86 30.01 -1.14 0.71
CA GLN A 86 29.47 -0.73 2.02
C GLN A 86 29.13 -1.92 2.92
N MET A 87 28.48 -2.95 2.37
CA MET A 87 28.15 -4.18 3.09
C MET A 87 29.40 -4.93 3.56
N LYS A 88 30.41 -5.08 2.70
CA LYS A 88 31.68 -5.76 3.04
C LYS A 88 32.42 -5.00 4.15
N TYR A 89 32.53 -3.67 4.01
CA TYR A 89 33.12 -2.78 5.00
C TYR A 89 32.39 -2.86 6.35
N PHE A 90 31.06 -2.80 6.33
CA PHE A 90 30.24 -2.89 7.54
C PHE A 90 30.48 -4.20 8.30
N LYS A 91 30.49 -5.34 7.61
CA LYS A 91 30.77 -6.67 8.20
C LYS A 91 32.16 -6.73 8.85
N GLN A 92 33.16 -6.16 8.19
CA GLN A 92 34.54 -6.16 8.67
C GLN A 92 34.71 -5.26 9.91
N ILE A 93 34.09 -4.10 9.95
CA ILE A 93 34.09 -3.27 11.18
C ILE A 93 33.36 -3.97 12.32
N LYS A 94 32.19 -4.57 12.05
CA LYS A 94 31.43 -5.30 13.08
C LYS A 94 32.24 -6.47 13.66
N SER A 95 33.07 -7.13 12.85
CA SER A 95 33.99 -8.18 13.35
C SER A 95 35.09 -7.64 14.27
N PHE A 96 35.43 -6.36 14.15
CA PHE A 96 36.47 -5.72 14.96
C PHE A 96 35.90 -5.04 16.21
N ASN A 97 34.66 -4.54 16.15
CA ASN A 97 33.97 -3.94 17.27
C ASN A 97 32.44 -4.18 17.16
N PRO A 98 31.93 -5.28 17.74
CA PRO A 98 30.53 -5.70 17.57
C PRO A 98 29.49 -4.74 18.15
N GLU A 99 29.88 -3.95 19.16
CA GLU A 99 28.96 -3.08 19.91
C GLU A 99 28.97 -1.62 19.41
N SER A 100 29.98 -1.24 18.62
CA SER A 100 30.08 0.12 18.09
C SER A 100 29.13 0.33 16.92
N PRO A 101 28.31 1.41 16.92
CA PRO A 101 27.52 1.77 15.77
C PRO A 101 28.46 2.16 14.64
N VAL A 102 28.39 1.41 13.54
CA VAL A 102 29.23 1.63 12.37
C VAL A 102 28.54 2.66 11.48
N TYR A 103 29.19 3.79 11.26
CA TYR A 103 28.65 4.93 10.51
C TYR A 103 28.96 4.78 9.01
N LEU A 104 27.93 4.74 8.16
CA LEU A 104 28.11 4.86 6.70
C LEU A 104 27.62 6.24 6.26
N ASN A 105 28.53 7.21 6.23
CA ASN A 105 28.12 8.61 6.17
C ASN A 105 27.90 9.11 4.72
N ASN A 106 26.62 9.17 4.35
CA ASN A 106 25.96 10.36 3.78
C ASN A 106 24.43 10.27 3.83
N ASP A 107 23.86 9.21 4.41
CA ASP A 107 22.41 9.09 4.56
C ASP A 107 21.91 9.93 5.73
N ILE A 108 21.16 10.98 5.41
CA ILE A 108 20.48 11.87 6.37
C ILE A 108 19.62 11.05 7.35
N ARG A 109 19.04 9.92 6.91
CA ARG A 109 18.17 9.08 7.74
C ARG A 109 18.95 8.38 8.85
N GLN A 110 20.14 7.85 8.56
CA GLN A 110 20.98 7.20 9.59
C GLN A 110 21.42 8.21 10.66
N ARG A 111 21.75 9.44 10.28
CA ARG A 111 22.06 10.51 11.24
C ARG A 111 20.86 10.85 12.12
N GLN A 112 19.68 10.99 11.53
CA GLN A 112 18.45 11.26 12.28
C GLN A 112 18.10 10.14 13.28
N ILE A 113 18.27 8.88 12.89
CA ILE A 113 18.07 7.73 13.78
C ILE A 113 19.04 7.78 14.96
N ILE A 114 20.32 8.05 14.70
CA ILE A 114 21.35 8.11 15.75
C ILE A 114 21.12 9.30 16.69
N GLU A 115 20.79 10.48 16.16
CA GLU A 115 20.48 11.64 16.98
C GLU A 115 19.24 11.41 17.84
N SER A 116 18.18 10.82 17.26
CA SER A 116 16.98 10.45 17.99
C SER A 116 17.27 9.39 19.06
N SER A 117 18.11 8.40 18.77
CA SER A 117 18.46 7.35 19.74
C SER A 117 19.08 7.87 21.03
N LYS A 118 19.85 8.96 20.95
CA LYS A 118 20.46 9.60 22.11
C LYS A 118 19.44 10.34 22.97
N ILE A 119 18.38 10.85 22.34
CA ILE A 119 17.29 11.57 23.02
C ILE A 119 16.40 10.57 23.77
N TYR A 120 16.17 9.39 23.18
CA TYR A 120 15.24 8.38 23.70
C TYR A 120 15.92 7.19 24.41
N ASP A 121 17.22 7.32 24.73
CA ASP A 121 18.03 6.32 25.45
C ASP A 121 17.98 4.90 24.84
N ILE A 122 17.97 4.81 23.51
CA ILE A 122 17.96 3.53 22.81
C ILE A 122 19.38 2.95 22.80
N LYS A 123 19.50 1.70 23.26
CA LYS A 123 20.80 1.00 23.41
C LYS A 123 21.62 1.03 22.12
N SER A 124 22.92 1.34 22.26
CA SER A 124 23.88 1.40 21.15
C SER A 124 23.86 0.13 20.28
N ALA A 125 23.78 -1.06 20.88
CA ALA A 125 23.70 -2.32 20.15
C ALA A 125 22.45 -2.43 19.26
N THR A 126 21.30 -1.94 19.73
CA THR A 126 20.05 -1.88 18.94
C THR A 126 20.21 -0.95 17.74
N ILE A 127 20.85 0.21 17.92
CA ILE A 127 21.14 1.15 16.84
C ILE A 127 22.10 0.56 15.82
N SER A 128 23.16 -0.12 16.26
CA SER A 128 24.07 -0.87 15.37
C SER A 128 23.31 -1.91 14.54
N GLY A 129 22.39 -2.65 15.15
CA GLY A 129 21.51 -3.61 14.46
C GLY A 129 20.60 -2.94 13.43
N ILE A 130 19.98 -1.80 13.77
CA ILE A 130 19.14 -1.06 12.83
C ILE A 130 19.94 -0.57 11.62
N ILE A 131 21.13 -0.02 11.84
CA ILE A 131 21.99 0.45 10.74
C ILE A 131 22.37 -0.72 9.83
N GLU A 132 22.73 -1.88 10.40
CA GLU A 132 23.00 -3.09 9.62
C GLU A 132 21.82 -3.47 8.71
N LEU A 133 20.59 -3.43 9.25
CA LEU A 133 19.38 -3.73 8.48
C LEU A 133 19.16 -2.73 7.33
N PHE A 134 19.49 -1.45 7.51
CA PHE A 134 19.43 -0.47 6.44
C PHE A 134 20.43 -0.78 5.32
N VAL A 135 21.66 -1.16 5.68
CA VAL A 135 22.71 -1.54 4.72
C VAL A 135 22.31 -2.82 3.98
N GLU A 136 21.75 -3.79 4.69
CA GLU A 136 21.24 -5.04 4.10
C GLU A 136 20.11 -4.78 3.12
N ARG A 137 19.15 -3.94 3.51
CA ARG A 137 18.03 -3.55 2.66
C ARG A 137 18.51 -2.85 1.39
N GLU A 138 19.36 -1.84 1.52
CA GLU A 138 19.89 -1.09 0.36
C GLU A 138 20.73 -1.98 -0.56
N PHE A 139 21.56 -2.87 -0.01
CA PHE A 139 22.30 -3.85 -0.81
C PHE A 139 21.35 -4.75 -1.62
N LYS A 140 20.34 -5.35 -0.99
CA LYS A 140 19.36 -6.22 -1.66
C LYS A 140 18.57 -5.48 -2.74
N LEU A 141 18.15 -4.24 -2.48
CA LEU A 141 17.44 -3.42 -3.47
C LEU A 141 18.32 -3.08 -4.68
N ASN A 142 19.59 -2.72 -4.44
CA ASN A 142 20.51 -2.38 -5.53
C ASN A 142 20.93 -3.61 -6.34
N GLU A 143 21.15 -4.75 -5.69
CA GLU A 143 21.41 -6.04 -6.34
C GLU A 143 20.24 -6.44 -7.24
N PHE A 144 19.01 -6.34 -6.72
CA PHE A 144 17.81 -6.64 -7.49
C PHE A 144 17.65 -5.69 -8.69
N ASN A 145 17.80 -4.38 -8.48
CA ASN A 145 17.69 -3.38 -9.54
C ASN A 145 18.74 -3.56 -10.63
N TYR A 146 19.99 -3.84 -10.25
CA TYR A 146 21.05 -4.13 -11.20
C TYR A 146 20.76 -5.40 -11.99
N THR A 147 20.41 -6.50 -11.32
CA THR A 147 20.08 -7.77 -11.97
C THR A 147 18.98 -7.58 -13.02
N ARG A 148 17.88 -6.91 -12.65
CA ARG A 148 16.75 -6.62 -13.55
C ARG A 148 17.15 -5.79 -14.77
N LEU A 149 17.82 -4.66 -14.55
CA LEU A 149 18.19 -3.76 -15.65
C LEU A 149 19.20 -4.43 -16.58
N ASN A 150 20.10 -5.24 -16.03
CA ASN A 150 21.06 -6.02 -16.81
C ASN A 150 20.35 -7.08 -17.66
N SER A 151 19.41 -7.85 -17.09
CA SER A 151 18.62 -8.82 -17.87
C SER A 151 17.73 -8.17 -18.93
N MET A 152 17.11 -7.01 -18.65
CA MET A 152 16.35 -6.26 -19.66
C MET A 152 17.22 -5.72 -20.81
N ALA A 153 18.50 -5.47 -20.56
CA ALA A 153 19.44 -4.98 -21.58
C ALA A 153 20.01 -6.10 -22.46
N TYR A 154 19.99 -7.36 -21.99
CA TYR A 154 20.62 -8.50 -22.69
C TYR A 154 19.62 -9.58 -23.15
N ALA A 155 18.42 -9.61 -22.58
CA ALA A 155 17.34 -10.50 -23.01
C ALA A 155 16.18 -9.64 -23.52
N ASN A 156 15.57 -10.03 -24.65
CA ASN A 156 14.23 -9.56 -25.04
C ASN A 156 13.12 -10.08 -24.09
N ASP A 157 13.49 -10.47 -22.88
CA ASP A 157 12.58 -10.98 -21.87
C ASP A 157 11.99 -9.79 -21.12
N ASP A 158 10.68 -9.61 -21.30
CA ASP A 158 9.84 -8.82 -20.42
C ASP A 158 9.90 -9.46 -19.02
N ILE A 159 10.89 -9.07 -18.21
CA ILE A 159 10.82 -9.31 -16.77
C ILE A 159 9.59 -8.54 -16.29
N ASP A 160 8.57 -9.32 -15.97
CA ASP A 160 7.23 -8.88 -15.66
C ASP A 160 7.27 -7.82 -14.53
N PHE A 161 6.63 -6.68 -14.75
CA PHE A 161 6.48 -5.61 -13.75
C PHE A 161 5.91 -6.14 -12.42
N HIS A 162 5.15 -7.24 -12.47
CA HIS A 162 4.63 -7.93 -11.31
C HIS A 162 5.72 -8.55 -10.41
N GLU A 163 6.79 -9.10 -10.99
CA GLU A 163 7.91 -9.70 -10.24
C GLU A 163 8.75 -8.63 -9.53
N HIS A 164 8.94 -7.46 -10.16
CA HIS A 164 9.61 -6.31 -9.54
C HIS A 164 8.89 -5.76 -8.32
N THR A 165 7.56 -5.65 -8.41
CA THR A 165 6.73 -5.15 -7.31
C THR A 165 6.72 -6.13 -6.14
N TYR A 166 6.68 -7.44 -6.43
CA TYR A 166 6.72 -8.50 -5.42
C TYR A 166 8.06 -8.55 -4.67
N ASN A 167 9.19 -8.52 -5.40
CA ASN A 167 10.52 -8.61 -4.78
C ASN A 167 10.87 -7.38 -3.96
N THR A 168 10.54 -6.18 -4.44
CA THR A 168 10.74 -4.93 -3.68
C THR A 168 9.87 -4.92 -2.42
N ARG A 169 8.62 -5.39 -2.52
CA ARG A 169 7.71 -5.50 -1.37
C ARG A 169 8.25 -6.49 -0.34
N SER A 170 8.66 -7.67 -0.77
CA SER A 170 9.25 -8.72 0.09
C SER A 170 10.48 -8.22 0.85
N ILE A 171 11.41 -7.52 0.16
CA ILE A 171 12.60 -6.92 0.82
C ILE A 171 12.20 -5.91 1.90
N ASN A 172 11.17 -5.09 1.66
CA ASN A 172 10.69 -4.11 2.63
C ASN A 172 9.91 -4.75 3.79
N GLU A 173 9.16 -5.82 3.55
CA GLU A 173 8.48 -6.61 4.58
C GLU A 173 9.49 -7.31 5.50
N ASP A 174 10.53 -7.97 4.95
CA ASP A 174 11.63 -8.57 5.74
C ASP A 174 12.35 -7.52 6.59
N PHE A 175 12.66 -6.36 6.01
CA PHE A 175 13.25 -5.25 6.75
C PHE A 175 12.35 -4.78 7.91
N SER A 176 11.06 -4.57 7.65
CA SER A 176 10.12 -4.10 8.66
C SER A 176 9.95 -5.11 9.79
N LYS A 177 9.93 -6.41 9.45
CA LYS A 177 9.90 -7.50 10.43
C LYS A 177 11.12 -7.46 11.35
N LYS A 178 12.33 -7.42 10.78
CA LYS A 178 13.58 -7.39 11.55
C LYS A 178 13.70 -6.11 12.40
N ILE A 179 13.20 -4.97 11.92
CA ILE A 179 13.13 -3.75 12.72
C ILE A 179 12.18 -3.92 13.90
N ALA A 180 11.01 -4.53 13.70
CA ALA A 180 10.05 -4.78 14.77
C ALA A 180 10.53 -5.83 15.79
N GLU A 181 11.46 -6.72 15.42
CA GLU A 181 12.16 -7.62 16.35
C GLU A 181 13.17 -6.88 17.24
N LEU A 182 13.69 -5.73 16.79
CA LEU A 182 14.68 -4.92 17.52
C LEU A 182 14.06 -3.77 18.32
N LEU A 183 12.90 -3.27 17.90
CA LEU A 183 12.26 -2.07 18.45
C LEU A 183 10.83 -2.35 18.87
N SER A 184 10.42 -1.78 20.00
CA SER A 184 9.00 -1.60 20.28
C SER A 184 8.39 -0.60 19.29
N ILE A 185 7.06 -0.59 19.16
CA ILE A 185 6.37 0.40 18.32
C ILE A 185 6.63 1.84 18.80
N GLU A 186 6.82 2.03 20.10
CA GLU A 186 7.11 3.35 20.68
C GLU A 186 8.53 3.80 20.35
N ASP A 187 9.52 2.91 20.45
CA ASP A 187 10.91 3.22 20.04
C ASP A 187 10.98 3.48 18.53
N TYR A 188 10.22 2.72 17.73
CA TYR A 188 10.09 2.96 16.30
C TYR A 188 9.51 4.36 16.02
N LYS A 189 8.42 4.72 16.69
CA LYS A 189 7.83 6.06 16.60
C LYS A 189 8.87 7.13 16.91
N ASN A 190 9.54 7.01 18.04
CA ASN A 190 10.57 7.95 18.48
C ASN A 190 11.72 8.12 17.49
N LEU A 191 12.18 7.03 16.86
CA LEU A 191 13.27 7.07 15.89
C LEU A 191 12.86 7.58 14.51
N PHE A 192 11.65 7.23 14.05
CA PHE A 192 11.27 7.43 12.64
C PHE A 192 10.25 8.54 12.42
N ARG A 193 9.61 9.07 13.47
CA ARG A 193 8.60 10.14 13.40
C ARG A 193 9.04 11.31 12.53
N GLN A 194 10.25 11.84 12.74
CA GLN A 194 10.75 13.00 11.99
C GLN A 194 10.81 12.72 10.48
N SER A 195 11.19 11.51 10.08
CA SER A 195 11.25 11.11 8.68
C SER A 195 9.87 10.91 8.05
N LEU A 196 8.86 10.59 8.88
CA LEU A 196 7.47 10.35 8.48
C LEU A 196 6.60 11.61 8.57
N GLU A 197 7.10 12.67 9.21
CA GLU A 197 6.41 13.94 9.43
C GLU A 197 5.73 14.51 8.17
N PRO A 198 6.33 14.52 6.97
CA PRO A 198 5.66 15.05 5.78
C PRO A 198 4.38 14.27 5.42
N ILE A 199 4.39 12.95 5.61
CA ILE A 199 3.26 12.07 5.31
C ILE A 199 2.19 12.19 6.40
N ILE A 200 2.62 12.32 7.66
CA ILE A 200 1.74 12.55 8.82
C ILE A 200 0.97 13.86 8.64
N LYS A 201 1.67 14.97 8.36
CA LYS A 201 1.04 16.28 8.13
C LYS A 201 0.01 16.24 7.01
N ARG A 202 0.38 15.68 5.84
CA ARG A 202 -0.53 15.55 4.71
C ARG A 202 -1.77 14.71 5.04
N THR A 203 -1.59 13.64 5.81
CA THR A 203 -2.68 12.74 6.21
C THR A 203 -3.62 13.43 7.21
N SER A 204 -3.05 14.12 8.20
CA SER A 204 -3.80 14.91 9.18
C SER A 204 -4.59 16.02 8.50
N GLU A 205 -3.97 16.84 7.65
CA GLU A 205 -4.63 17.94 6.94
C GLU A 205 -5.81 17.44 6.10
N LYS A 206 -5.61 16.35 5.33
CA LYS A 206 -6.69 15.75 4.54
C LYS A 206 -7.86 15.29 5.43
N ARG A 207 -7.55 14.74 6.60
CA ARG A 207 -8.55 14.27 7.56
C ARG A 207 -9.30 15.44 8.20
N LEU A 208 -8.57 16.47 8.64
CA LEU A 208 -9.14 17.69 9.21
C LEU A 208 -10.06 18.40 8.21
N GLN A 209 -9.66 18.53 6.94
CA GLN A 209 -10.51 19.11 5.90
C GLN A 209 -11.79 18.29 5.69
N THR A 210 -11.70 16.97 5.77
CA THR A 210 -12.88 16.08 5.69
C THR A 210 -13.82 16.34 6.86
N ILE A 211 -13.32 16.40 8.09
CA ILE A 211 -14.14 16.67 9.29
C ILE A 211 -14.74 18.07 9.22
N LYS A 212 -13.93 19.08 8.90
CA LYS A 212 -14.37 20.48 8.72
C LYS A 212 -15.56 20.57 7.77
N LYS A 213 -15.46 19.91 6.62
CA LYS A 213 -16.53 19.83 5.62
C LYS A 213 -17.76 19.09 6.16
N ASN A 214 -17.57 17.94 6.79
CA ASN A 214 -18.66 17.04 7.20
C ASN A 214 -19.50 17.60 8.36
N TYR A 215 -18.92 18.43 9.21
CA TYR A 215 -19.58 18.98 10.39
C TYR A 215 -19.71 20.52 10.35
N ASN A 216 -19.41 21.14 9.21
CA ASN A 216 -19.49 22.59 8.99
C ASN A 216 -18.81 23.42 10.10
N ILE A 217 -17.59 23.01 10.48
CA ILE A 217 -16.86 23.64 11.60
C ILE A 217 -16.12 24.87 11.08
N ASN A 218 -16.51 26.05 11.55
CA ASN A 218 -15.91 27.32 11.13
C ASN A 218 -15.23 28.10 12.25
N GLU A 219 -15.35 27.66 13.51
CA GLU A 219 -14.68 28.31 14.64
C GLU A 219 -13.24 27.83 14.81
N ASP A 220 -12.30 28.77 14.86
CA ASP A 220 -10.85 28.48 14.95
C ASP A 220 -10.49 27.62 16.16
N ARG A 221 -11.13 27.85 17.32
CA ARG A 221 -10.91 27.06 18.54
C ARG A 221 -11.32 25.59 18.36
N HIS A 222 -12.39 25.32 17.64
CA HIS A 222 -12.84 23.95 17.33
C HIS A 222 -11.88 23.27 16.34
N LEU A 223 -11.42 24.03 15.34
CA LEU A 223 -10.43 23.55 14.38
C LEU A 223 -9.10 23.21 15.05
N GLU A 224 -8.65 23.98 16.03
CA GLU A 224 -7.40 23.67 16.76
C GLU A 224 -7.50 22.37 17.56
N LYS A 225 -8.61 22.14 18.28
CA LYS A 225 -8.82 20.90 19.03
C LYS A 225 -8.96 19.69 18.11
N LEU A 226 -9.68 19.82 16.99
CA LEU A 226 -9.79 18.75 15.99
C LEU A 226 -8.47 18.49 15.27
N LYS A 227 -7.67 19.53 15.01
CA LYS A 227 -6.34 19.39 14.43
C LYS A 227 -5.44 18.53 15.32
N LYS A 228 -5.45 18.73 16.64
CA LYS A 228 -4.70 17.87 17.58
C LYS A 228 -5.12 16.40 17.48
N ILE A 229 -6.43 16.14 17.36
CA ILE A 229 -6.97 14.78 17.20
C ILE A 229 -6.53 14.17 15.86
N THR A 230 -6.61 14.92 14.75
CA THR A 230 -6.21 14.40 13.44
C THR A 230 -4.71 14.26 13.29
N ASP A 231 -3.92 15.10 13.96
CA ASP A 231 -2.46 15.01 14.01
C ASP A 231 -2.05 13.71 14.71
N GLN A 232 -2.62 13.44 15.89
CA GLN A 232 -2.38 12.21 16.64
C GLN A 232 -2.79 10.96 15.85
N TYR A 233 -4.01 10.93 15.30
CA TYR A 233 -4.48 9.80 14.49
C TYR A 233 -3.61 9.57 13.27
N ALA A 234 -3.21 10.63 12.55
CA ALA A 234 -2.37 10.52 11.38
C ALA A 234 -0.98 9.97 11.75
N GLU A 235 -0.41 10.43 12.86
CA GLU A 235 0.85 9.92 13.39
C GLU A 235 0.73 8.43 13.69
N ASP A 236 -0.19 8.03 14.55
CA ASP A 236 -0.33 6.64 14.98
C ASP A 236 -0.67 5.72 13.81
N LYS A 237 -1.52 6.17 12.86
CA LYS A 237 -1.85 5.42 11.65
C LYS A 237 -0.63 5.17 10.78
N ILE A 238 0.19 6.19 10.54
CA ILE A 238 1.38 6.06 9.68
C ILE A 238 2.43 5.20 10.39
N ILE A 239 2.63 5.38 11.70
CA ILE A 239 3.52 4.53 12.50
C ILE A 239 3.07 3.08 12.45
N VAL A 240 1.81 2.77 12.77
CA VAL A 240 1.24 1.42 12.72
C VAL A 240 1.37 0.81 11.33
N GLN A 241 1.08 1.59 10.29
CA GLN A 241 1.19 1.13 8.91
C GLN A 241 2.61 0.71 8.56
N HIS A 242 3.60 1.54 8.88
CA HIS A 242 5.00 1.25 8.58
C HIS A 242 5.56 0.12 9.46
N TYR A 243 5.24 0.12 10.75
CA TYR A 243 5.74 -0.86 11.72
C TYR A 243 5.22 -2.27 11.44
N TYR A 244 3.90 -2.44 11.22
CA TYR A 244 3.29 -3.75 10.99
C TYR A 244 3.15 -4.14 9.50
N THR A 245 3.87 -3.49 8.57
CA THR A 245 3.75 -3.83 7.14
C THR A 245 3.99 -5.32 6.86
N TYR A 246 4.83 -5.98 7.67
CA TYR A 246 5.18 -7.40 7.57
C TYR A 246 4.14 -8.37 8.15
N ASP A 247 3.18 -7.89 8.94
CA ASP A 247 2.17 -8.69 9.63
C ASP A 247 0.79 -8.10 9.37
N HIS A 248 0.17 -8.55 8.28
CA HIS A 248 -1.10 -8.02 7.80
C HIS A 248 -2.24 -8.17 8.81
N GLU A 249 -2.19 -9.19 9.66
CA GLU A 249 -3.20 -9.41 10.69
C GLU A 249 -3.06 -8.37 11.80
N LYS A 250 -1.85 -8.21 12.38
CA LYS A 250 -1.59 -7.16 13.38
C LYS A 250 -1.83 -5.76 12.83
N LEU A 251 -1.42 -5.50 11.59
CA LEU A 251 -1.67 -4.25 10.91
C LEU A 251 -3.17 -3.96 10.79
N HIS A 252 -3.97 -4.97 10.43
CA HIS A 252 -5.41 -4.82 10.30
C HIS A 252 -6.04 -4.48 11.65
N VAL A 253 -5.74 -5.25 12.70
CA VAL A 253 -6.26 -5.04 14.07
C VAL A 253 -5.88 -3.64 14.58
N ALA A 254 -4.62 -3.26 14.50
CA ALA A 254 -4.15 -1.96 14.96
C ALA A 254 -4.81 -0.80 14.20
N ARG A 255 -5.04 -0.94 12.89
CA ARG A 255 -5.74 0.09 12.10
C ARG A 255 -7.20 0.23 12.47
N VAL A 256 -7.90 -0.87 12.77
CA VAL A 256 -9.30 -0.83 13.20
C VAL A 256 -9.42 -0.11 14.54
N ASN A 257 -8.57 -0.46 15.51
CA ASN A 257 -8.55 0.18 16.83
C ASN A 257 -8.30 1.69 16.72
N LEU A 258 -7.31 2.11 15.95
CA LEU A 258 -7.03 3.54 15.73
C LEU A 258 -8.20 4.29 15.09
N MET A 259 -8.91 3.67 14.14
CA MET A 259 -10.09 4.29 13.51
C MET A 259 -11.24 4.42 14.51
N PHE A 260 -11.40 3.45 15.41
CA PHE A 260 -12.42 3.49 16.46
C PHE A 260 -12.12 4.57 17.51
N GLU A 261 -10.89 4.60 18.04
CA GLU A 261 -10.43 5.60 19.01
C GLU A 261 -10.54 7.02 18.46
N GLU A 262 -10.12 7.24 17.20
CA GLU A 262 -10.28 8.51 16.52
C GLU A 262 -11.77 8.90 16.43
N SER A 263 -12.63 7.98 16.00
CA SER A 263 -14.05 8.24 15.85
C SER A 263 -14.69 8.65 17.17
N ASN A 264 -14.39 7.96 18.27
CA ASN A 264 -14.92 8.30 19.59
C ASN A 264 -14.42 9.67 20.04
N THR A 265 -13.12 9.94 19.90
CA THR A 265 -12.51 11.21 20.31
C THR A 265 -13.07 12.39 19.50
N ILE A 266 -13.32 12.20 18.20
CA ILE A 266 -14.00 13.21 17.37
C ILE A 266 -15.43 13.42 17.86
N MET A 267 -16.19 12.36 18.12
CA MET A 267 -17.59 12.47 18.58
C MET A 267 -17.70 13.16 19.93
N GLU A 268 -16.80 12.86 20.87
CA GLU A 268 -16.70 13.55 22.16
C GLU A 268 -16.35 15.03 21.97
N ALA A 269 -15.38 15.34 21.11
CA ALA A 269 -15.00 16.72 20.82
C ALA A 269 -16.17 17.51 20.22
N LEU A 270 -16.87 16.95 19.23
CA LEU A 270 -18.04 17.55 18.60
C LEU A 270 -19.18 17.79 19.60
N THR A 271 -19.46 16.81 20.45
CA THR A 271 -20.45 16.94 21.52
C THR A 271 -20.09 18.08 22.47
N GLY A 272 -18.81 18.17 22.86
CA GLY A 272 -18.30 19.25 23.71
C GLY A 272 -18.31 20.65 23.06
N PHE A 273 -18.42 20.74 21.74
CA PHE A 273 -18.59 22.00 21.02
C PHE A 273 -20.05 22.48 20.99
N ASN A 274 -20.98 21.76 21.61
CA ASN A 274 -22.43 21.92 21.39
C ASN A 274 -22.83 21.85 19.90
N ILE A 275 -21.94 21.33 19.06
CA ILE A 275 -22.29 20.83 17.75
C ILE A 275 -23.04 19.55 18.05
N LYS A 276 -24.35 19.69 18.28
CA LYS A 276 -25.23 18.54 18.33
C LYS A 276 -24.89 17.71 17.09
N SER A 277 -24.85 16.40 17.25
CA SER A 277 -25.14 15.51 16.13
C SER A 277 -26.60 15.73 15.70
N THR A 278 -26.96 16.96 15.31
CA THR A 278 -28.18 17.32 14.58
C THR A 278 -28.10 16.84 13.14
N ASN A 279 -27.00 16.21 12.77
CA ASN A 279 -27.01 15.26 11.68
C ASN A 279 -27.59 13.95 12.21
N LEU A 280 -28.92 13.93 12.32
CA LEU A 280 -29.69 12.82 11.76
C LEU A 280 -29.20 12.66 10.32
N ILE A 281 -28.09 11.94 10.16
CA ILE A 281 -27.51 11.49 8.91
C ILE A 281 -27.53 12.59 7.84
N ASP A 282 -26.58 13.52 7.91
CA ASP A 282 -26.35 14.36 6.75
C ASP A 282 -25.72 13.50 5.64
N LEU A 283 -26.58 13.06 4.72
CA LEU A 283 -26.28 12.31 3.50
C LEU A 283 -25.32 13.06 2.56
N SER A 284 -24.97 14.31 2.88
CA SER A 284 -24.12 15.19 2.05
C SER A 284 -22.61 14.97 2.22
N SER A 285 -22.17 14.26 3.27
CA SER A 285 -20.76 14.23 3.68
C SER A 285 -19.96 12.99 3.27
N ASP A 286 -20.58 11.79 3.25
CA ASP A 286 -19.96 10.59 2.66
C ASP A 286 -20.24 10.57 1.16
N SER A 287 -19.21 10.88 0.36
CA SER A 287 -19.30 10.92 -1.10
C SER A 287 -19.82 9.61 -1.71
N ARG A 288 -19.62 8.46 -1.05
CA ARG A 288 -20.14 7.16 -1.48
C ARG A 288 -21.64 7.06 -1.26
N VAL A 289 -22.13 7.55 -0.12
CA VAL A 289 -23.57 7.60 0.19
C VAL A 289 -24.26 8.64 -0.68
N THR A 290 -23.68 9.82 -0.88
CA THR A 290 -24.21 10.84 -1.79
C THR A 290 -24.28 10.31 -3.24
N PHE A 291 -23.22 9.64 -3.71
CA PHE A 291 -23.23 8.98 -5.02
C PHE A 291 -24.30 7.88 -5.09
N PHE A 292 -24.40 7.04 -4.06
CA PHE A 292 -25.42 5.98 -3.97
C PHE A 292 -26.85 6.54 -4.03
N VAL A 293 -27.15 7.58 -3.25
CA VAL A 293 -28.46 8.25 -3.23
C VAL A 293 -28.77 8.87 -4.59
N LYS A 294 -27.79 9.53 -5.23
CA LYS A 294 -27.96 10.08 -6.58
C LYS A 294 -28.34 8.97 -7.57
N ARG A 295 -27.63 7.85 -7.56
CA ARG A 295 -27.91 6.69 -8.42
C ARG A 295 -29.27 6.05 -8.11
N CYS A 296 -29.69 6.03 -6.84
CA CYS A 296 -31.03 5.58 -6.45
C CYS A 296 -32.13 6.45 -7.07
N LYS A 297 -31.95 7.78 -7.03
CA LYS A 297 -32.90 8.74 -7.63
C LYS A 297 -32.95 8.59 -9.15
N GLU A 298 -31.80 8.47 -9.81
CA GLU A 298 -31.71 8.20 -11.25
C GLU A 298 -32.39 6.87 -11.65
N ALA A 299 -32.34 5.86 -10.77
CA ALA A 299 -32.99 4.58 -10.99
C ALA A 299 -34.51 4.61 -10.73
N GLY A 300 -35.06 5.73 -10.23
CA GLY A 300 -36.48 5.88 -9.91
C GLY A 300 -36.90 5.14 -8.65
N ILE A 301 -36.02 5.05 -7.65
CA ILE A 301 -36.33 4.42 -6.35
C ILE A 301 -37.08 5.44 -5.48
N PRO A 302 -38.23 5.07 -4.87
CA PRO A 302 -38.97 5.95 -3.97
C PRO A 302 -38.11 6.38 -2.78
N GLU A 303 -38.24 7.65 -2.35
CA GLU A 303 -37.41 8.24 -1.29
C GLU A 303 -37.43 7.40 0.02
N ASP A 304 -38.57 6.81 0.38
CA ASP A 304 -38.66 5.94 1.55
C ASP A 304 -37.87 4.64 1.41
N ASN A 305 -37.77 4.09 0.20
CA ASN A 305 -36.92 2.93 -0.08
C ASN A 305 -35.44 3.33 -0.12
N ILE A 306 -35.10 4.54 -0.58
CA ILE A 306 -33.73 5.06 -0.49
C ILE A 306 -33.29 5.14 0.97
N LYS A 307 -34.12 5.67 1.86
CA LYS A 307 -33.82 5.72 3.31
C LYS A 307 -33.60 4.33 3.90
N LYS A 308 -34.43 3.34 3.55
CA LYS A 308 -34.26 1.94 3.97
C LYS A 308 -32.95 1.33 3.47
N LEU A 309 -32.57 1.58 2.22
CA LEU A 309 -31.31 1.11 1.64
C LEU A 309 -30.10 1.74 2.34
N VAL A 310 -30.13 3.04 2.60
CA VAL A 310 -29.06 3.72 3.35
C VAL A 310 -28.95 3.17 4.77
N TYR A 311 -30.08 2.93 5.43
CA TYR A 311 -30.11 2.31 6.75
C TYR A 311 -29.50 0.90 6.73
N ALA A 312 -29.87 0.07 5.76
CA ALA A 312 -29.32 -1.27 5.56
C ALA A 312 -27.79 -1.28 5.39
N ILE A 313 -27.25 -0.35 4.58
CA ILE A 313 -25.80 -0.20 4.39
C ILE A 313 -25.11 0.15 5.71
N LYS A 314 -25.68 1.08 6.48
CA LYS A 314 -25.12 1.52 7.77
C LYS A 314 -25.14 0.43 8.82
N GLU A 315 -26.25 -0.31 8.93
CA GLU A 315 -26.36 -1.45 9.84
C GLU A 315 -25.33 -2.53 9.48
N ARG A 316 -25.13 -2.80 8.18
CA ARG A 316 -24.07 -3.71 7.72
C ARG A 316 -22.67 -3.21 8.12
N GLU A 317 -22.37 -1.93 7.95
CA GLU A 317 -21.08 -1.36 8.37
C GLU A 317 -20.88 -1.44 9.89
N LYS A 318 -21.92 -1.11 10.68
CA LYS A 318 -21.90 -1.22 12.14
C LYS A 318 -21.65 -2.66 12.60
N LYS A 319 -22.35 -3.63 12.01
CA LYS A 319 -22.19 -5.06 12.30
C LYS A 319 -20.80 -5.57 11.94
N ILE A 320 -20.24 -5.14 10.82
CA ILE A 320 -18.87 -5.50 10.41
C ILE A 320 -17.84 -4.91 11.35
N ASN A 321 -17.97 -3.63 11.72
CA ASN A 321 -17.06 -3.01 12.67
C ASN A 321 -17.11 -3.72 14.01
N LYS A 322 -18.31 -3.99 14.52
CA LYS A 322 -18.51 -4.76 15.76
C LYS A 322 -17.89 -6.17 15.68
N TYR A 323 -18.02 -6.86 14.54
CA TYR A 323 -17.38 -8.16 14.36
C TYR A 323 -15.85 -8.06 14.52
N TYR A 324 -15.21 -7.05 13.93
CA TYR A 324 -13.77 -6.87 14.07
C TYR A 324 -13.36 -6.43 15.48
N GLU A 325 -14.18 -5.63 16.16
CA GLU A 325 -13.99 -5.29 17.58
C GLU A 325 -14.03 -6.56 18.45
N ASP A 326 -15.07 -7.39 18.28
CA ASP A 326 -15.21 -8.65 19.00
C ASP A 326 -14.03 -9.57 18.67
N LEU A 327 -13.67 -9.71 17.38
CA LEU A 327 -12.52 -10.52 16.94
C LEU A 327 -11.22 -10.10 17.64
N ALA A 328 -10.94 -8.81 17.73
CA ALA A 328 -9.76 -8.29 18.43
C ALA A 328 -9.77 -8.61 19.94
N ILE A 329 -10.93 -8.53 20.59
CA ILE A 329 -11.11 -8.93 21.99
C ILE A 329 -10.88 -10.44 22.18
N TRP A 330 -11.37 -11.27 21.25
CA TRP A 330 -11.19 -12.71 21.31
C TRP A 330 -9.74 -13.12 21.05
N GLN A 331 -9.08 -12.54 20.05
CA GLN A 331 -7.68 -12.81 19.74
C GLN A 331 -6.71 -12.37 20.85
N SER A 332 -7.03 -11.30 21.57
CA SER A 332 -6.22 -10.86 22.72
C SER A 332 -6.41 -11.73 23.97
N LYS A 333 -7.48 -12.52 24.05
CA LYS A 333 -7.81 -13.35 25.23
C LYS A 333 -7.51 -14.84 25.04
N TYR A 334 -7.48 -15.36 23.81
CA TYR A 334 -7.40 -16.79 23.56
C TYR A 334 -6.32 -17.15 22.52
N LEU A 335 -5.42 -18.06 22.89
CA LEU A 335 -4.28 -18.51 22.06
C LEU A 335 -4.72 -19.36 20.85
N ILE A 336 -5.86 -20.04 20.96
CA ILE A 336 -6.50 -20.83 19.90
C ILE A 336 -7.99 -20.50 19.95
N TYR A 337 -8.55 -20.04 18.84
CA TYR A 337 -9.99 -19.85 18.70
C TYR A 337 -10.50 -20.52 17.43
N TYR A 338 -11.69 -21.12 17.52
CA TYR A 338 -12.37 -21.71 16.38
C TYR A 338 -13.40 -20.71 15.85
N PHE A 339 -13.30 -20.35 14.58
CA PHE A 339 -14.31 -19.54 13.92
C PHE A 339 -15.66 -20.28 13.91
N HIS A 340 -16.64 -19.74 14.62
CA HIS A 340 -18.03 -19.99 14.25
C HIS A 340 -18.40 -19.07 13.08
N SER A 341 -19.03 -19.64 12.06
CA SER A 341 -19.44 -18.93 10.84
C SER A 341 -20.48 -17.84 11.09
N ALA A 342 -21.02 -17.72 12.32
CA ALA A 342 -22.01 -16.73 12.69
C ALA A 342 -21.38 -15.34 12.86
N GLY A 343 -21.91 -14.35 12.15
CA GLY A 343 -21.55 -12.95 12.33
C GLY A 343 -20.34 -12.46 11.53
N THR A 344 -19.89 -13.20 10.50
CA THR A 344 -18.77 -12.76 9.65
C THR A 344 -19.15 -11.62 8.69
N PRO A 345 -18.17 -10.88 8.14
CA PRO A 345 -18.43 -9.87 7.12
C PRO A 345 -19.15 -10.42 5.88
N GLU A 346 -18.87 -11.68 5.49
CA GLU A 346 -19.56 -12.36 4.40
C GLU A 346 -21.05 -12.54 4.70
N MET A 347 -21.42 -12.91 5.94
CA MET A 347 -22.82 -13.00 6.34
C MET A 347 -23.51 -11.65 6.28
N TYR A 348 -22.90 -10.59 6.79
CA TYR A 348 -23.51 -9.26 6.74
C TYR A 348 -23.61 -8.71 5.31
N ASN A 349 -22.68 -9.06 4.43
CA ASN A 349 -22.79 -8.77 3.00
C ASN A 349 -23.95 -9.54 2.36
N LYS A 350 -24.16 -10.80 2.74
CA LYS A 350 -25.27 -11.64 2.28
C LYS A 350 -26.62 -11.08 2.77
N GLU A 351 -26.71 -10.69 4.03
CA GLU A 351 -27.88 -10.00 4.61
C GLU A 351 -28.20 -8.70 3.88
N LEU A 352 -27.18 -7.86 3.63
CA LEU A 352 -27.36 -6.62 2.87
C LEU A 352 -27.90 -6.90 1.46
N LYS A 353 -27.35 -7.89 0.75
CA LYS A 353 -27.85 -8.27 -0.58
C LYS A 353 -29.32 -8.73 -0.53
N ALA A 354 -29.73 -9.48 0.49
CA ALA A 354 -31.12 -9.85 0.70
C ALA A 354 -32.02 -8.64 1.00
N GLN A 355 -31.54 -7.69 1.81
CA GLN A 355 -32.28 -6.44 2.07
C GLN A 355 -32.43 -5.59 0.80
N VAL A 356 -31.37 -5.47 0.00
CA VAL A 356 -31.40 -4.73 -1.28
C VAL A 356 -32.43 -5.34 -2.24
N SER A 357 -32.43 -6.67 -2.40
CA SER A 357 -33.39 -7.35 -3.28
C SER A 357 -34.84 -7.24 -2.79
N ASN A 358 -35.07 -7.15 -1.48
CA ASN A 358 -36.40 -6.92 -0.91
C ASN A 358 -36.89 -5.47 -1.07
N ILE A 359 -35.99 -4.49 -1.11
CA ILE A 359 -36.34 -3.06 -1.16
C ILE A 359 -36.42 -2.53 -2.60
N MET A 360 -35.64 -3.11 -3.51
CA MET A 360 -35.48 -2.64 -4.88
C MET A 360 -35.83 -3.73 -5.89
N THR A 361 -36.45 -3.35 -7.00
CA THR A 361 -36.73 -4.29 -8.10
C THR A 361 -35.47 -4.61 -8.89
N ILE A 362 -35.47 -5.71 -9.65
CA ILE A 362 -34.35 -6.07 -10.51
C ILE A 362 -34.03 -4.99 -11.57
N ASP A 363 -35.04 -4.31 -12.10
CA ASP A 363 -34.86 -3.23 -13.08
C ASP A 363 -34.19 -2.00 -12.44
N GLN A 364 -34.57 -1.67 -11.21
CA GLN A 364 -33.91 -0.61 -10.44
C GLN A 364 -32.47 -0.98 -10.09
N PHE A 365 -32.23 -2.26 -9.76
CA PHE A 365 -30.88 -2.79 -9.52
C PHE A 365 -30.00 -2.69 -10.76
N GLU A 366 -30.51 -3.11 -11.93
CA GLU A 366 -29.78 -2.97 -13.20
C GLU A 366 -29.40 -1.51 -13.45
N LYS A 367 -30.35 -0.58 -13.36
CA LYS A 367 -30.08 0.85 -13.58
C LYS A 367 -29.01 1.40 -12.64
N MET A 368 -29.03 0.98 -11.38
CA MET A 368 -28.04 1.41 -10.39
C MET A 368 -26.65 0.84 -10.67
N PHE A 369 -26.55 -0.48 -10.85
CA PHE A 369 -25.28 -1.20 -10.74
C PHE A 369 -24.69 -1.71 -12.06
N LEU A 370 -25.39 -1.60 -13.20
CA LEU A 370 -24.91 -2.11 -14.49
C LEU A 370 -23.48 -1.62 -14.83
N HIS A 371 -23.19 -0.33 -14.57
CA HIS A 371 -21.87 0.25 -14.80
C HIS A 371 -20.72 -0.49 -14.08
N GLN A 372 -20.98 -1.10 -12.91
CA GLN A 372 -19.99 -1.88 -12.16
C GLN A 372 -19.71 -3.24 -12.81
N PHE A 373 -20.64 -3.73 -13.62
CA PHE A 373 -20.55 -5.03 -14.28
C PHE A 373 -20.16 -4.93 -15.75
N GLN A 374 -20.18 -3.72 -16.34
CA GLN A 374 -20.01 -3.51 -17.77
C GLN A 374 -18.74 -4.16 -18.33
N GLY A 375 -17.59 -3.97 -17.69
CA GLY A 375 -16.33 -4.58 -18.16
C GLY A 375 -16.35 -6.12 -18.15
N ARG A 376 -17.08 -6.74 -17.21
CA ARG A 376 -17.27 -8.22 -17.22
C ARG A 376 -18.23 -8.65 -18.31
N ILE A 377 -19.32 -7.90 -18.49
CA ILE A 377 -20.33 -8.15 -19.53
C ILE A 377 -19.69 -8.05 -20.91
N ASP A 378 -18.91 -7.01 -21.18
CA ASP A 378 -18.25 -6.79 -22.47
C ASP A 378 -17.29 -7.94 -22.78
N ARG A 379 -16.38 -8.24 -21.85
CA ARG A 379 -15.40 -9.33 -22.01
C ARG A 379 -16.07 -10.68 -22.26
N GLU A 380 -17.10 -11.05 -21.49
CA GLU A 380 -17.80 -12.32 -21.68
C GLU A 380 -18.61 -12.34 -22.99
N SER A 381 -19.21 -11.22 -23.37
CA SER A 381 -19.95 -11.10 -24.62
C SER A 381 -19.01 -11.23 -25.81
N ASP A 382 -17.87 -10.55 -25.79
CA ASP A 382 -16.88 -10.57 -26.86
C ASP A 382 -16.30 -11.97 -27.07
N LEU A 383 -16.04 -12.72 -25.99
CA LEU A 383 -15.64 -14.12 -26.07
C LEU A 383 -16.71 -15.00 -26.75
N ARG A 384 -17.99 -14.82 -26.38
CA ARG A 384 -19.11 -15.56 -26.98
C ARG A 384 -19.35 -15.15 -28.43
N ILE A 385 -19.19 -13.87 -28.78
CA ILE A 385 -19.31 -13.35 -30.15
C ILE A 385 -18.14 -13.81 -31.03
N ALA A 386 -16.92 -13.85 -30.51
CA ALA A 386 -15.78 -14.40 -31.23
C ALA A 386 -16.03 -15.87 -31.61
N LYS A 387 -16.56 -16.67 -30.68
CA LYS A 387 -16.97 -18.05 -30.94
C LYS A 387 -18.10 -18.14 -31.97
N LEU A 388 -19.08 -17.24 -31.90
CA LEU A 388 -20.15 -17.14 -32.90
C LEU A 388 -19.58 -16.92 -34.31
N ASN A 389 -18.72 -15.91 -34.46
CA ASN A 389 -18.10 -15.54 -35.74
C ASN A 389 -17.27 -16.70 -36.32
N LEU A 390 -16.59 -17.46 -35.47
CA LEU A 390 -15.83 -18.65 -35.88
C LEU A 390 -16.73 -19.80 -36.33
N THR A 391 -17.90 -19.96 -35.70
CA THR A 391 -18.85 -21.06 -35.97
C THR A 391 -19.67 -20.79 -37.23
N TYR A 392 -20.12 -19.56 -37.44
CA TYR A 392 -21.02 -19.19 -38.53
C TYR A 392 -20.37 -18.21 -39.52
N ARG A 393 -19.16 -18.55 -40.00
CA ARG A 393 -18.36 -17.70 -40.92
C ARG A 393 -19.08 -17.31 -42.21
N LYS A 394 -20.09 -18.07 -42.62
CA LYS A 394 -20.86 -17.85 -43.85
C LYS A 394 -22.00 -16.83 -43.69
N LEU A 395 -22.34 -16.44 -42.46
CA LEU A 395 -23.36 -15.43 -42.23
C LEU A 395 -22.83 -14.03 -42.57
N SER A 396 -23.71 -13.18 -43.09
CA SER A 396 -23.38 -11.77 -43.34
C SER A 396 -23.08 -11.05 -42.02
N LYS A 397 -22.31 -9.96 -42.09
CA LYS A 397 -22.01 -9.11 -40.93
C LYS A 397 -23.27 -8.60 -40.23
N SER A 398 -24.33 -8.28 -40.98
CA SER A 398 -25.61 -7.84 -40.42
C SER A 398 -26.33 -8.94 -39.63
N LYS A 399 -26.33 -10.18 -40.15
CA LYS A 399 -26.90 -11.35 -39.46
C LYS A 399 -26.11 -11.71 -38.20
N LEU A 400 -24.78 -11.66 -38.25
CA LEU A 400 -23.91 -11.86 -37.09
C LEU A 400 -24.09 -10.78 -36.03
N LYS A 401 -24.34 -9.53 -36.42
CA LYS A 401 -24.64 -8.44 -35.49
C LYS A 401 -25.91 -8.69 -34.70
N ILE A 402 -27.00 -9.13 -35.35
CA ILE A 402 -28.26 -9.46 -34.66
C ILE A 402 -28.05 -10.51 -33.57
N LEU A 403 -27.36 -11.61 -33.93
CA LEU A 403 -27.06 -12.69 -32.98
C LEU A 403 -26.09 -12.23 -31.88
N GLY A 404 -25.13 -11.35 -32.21
CA GLY A 404 -24.20 -10.77 -31.25
C GLY A 404 -24.88 -9.84 -30.24
N ASP A 405 -25.82 -9.01 -30.68
CA ASP A 405 -26.61 -8.14 -29.81
C ASP A 405 -27.49 -8.98 -28.85
N MET A 406 -28.08 -10.08 -29.34
CA MET A 406 -28.79 -11.04 -28.49
C MET A 406 -27.88 -11.68 -27.42
N ILE A 407 -26.63 -12.04 -27.79
CA ILE A 407 -25.65 -12.58 -26.83
C ILE A 407 -25.30 -11.53 -25.77
N LYS A 408 -25.07 -10.27 -26.16
CA LYS A 408 -24.78 -9.18 -25.22
C LYS A 408 -25.92 -9.00 -24.21
N ASP A 409 -27.15 -8.96 -24.70
CA ASP A 409 -28.34 -8.86 -23.84
C ASP A 409 -28.44 -10.04 -22.88
N GLN A 410 -28.14 -11.26 -23.34
CA GLN A 410 -28.16 -12.44 -22.49
C GLN A 410 -27.09 -12.42 -21.41
N VAL A 411 -25.84 -12.08 -21.76
CA VAL A 411 -24.74 -11.97 -20.79
C VAL A 411 -25.05 -10.90 -19.74
N LYS A 412 -25.60 -9.76 -20.17
CA LYS A 412 -26.10 -8.72 -19.26
C LYS A 412 -27.14 -9.30 -18.31
N GLN A 413 -28.18 -9.97 -18.82
CA GLN A 413 -29.24 -10.54 -17.99
C GLN A 413 -28.72 -11.61 -17.03
N GLU A 414 -27.85 -12.52 -17.47
CA GLU A 414 -27.21 -13.53 -16.61
C GLU A 414 -26.48 -12.89 -15.44
N ARG A 415 -25.69 -11.84 -15.73
CA ARG A 415 -24.91 -11.13 -14.70
C ARG A 415 -25.81 -10.39 -13.71
N ILE A 416 -26.81 -9.66 -14.20
CA ILE A 416 -27.75 -8.92 -13.34
C ILE A 416 -28.54 -9.88 -12.44
N LEU A 417 -29.10 -10.97 -13.01
CA LEU A 417 -29.84 -11.98 -12.26
C LEU A 417 -28.96 -12.63 -11.18
N TYR A 418 -27.74 -13.02 -11.55
CA TYR A 418 -26.82 -13.64 -10.60
C TYR A 418 -26.53 -12.71 -9.43
N GLU A 419 -26.14 -11.46 -9.69
CA GLU A 419 -25.75 -10.53 -8.63
C GLU A 419 -26.95 -10.16 -7.74
N TYR A 420 -28.13 -9.93 -8.33
CA TYR A 420 -29.36 -9.59 -7.60
C TYR A 420 -29.82 -10.70 -6.65
N TYR A 421 -29.73 -11.96 -7.08
CA TYR A 421 -30.15 -13.11 -6.27
C TYR A 421 -29.02 -13.77 -5.48
N SER A 422 -27.76 -13.32 -5.61
CA SER A 422 -26.58 -13.97 -5.00
C SER A 422 -26.57 -14.06 -3.47
N TYR A 423 -27.53 -13.44 -2.78
CA TYR A 423 -27.79 -13.72 -1.36
C TYR A 423 -28.29 -15.15 -1.13
N ASP A 424 -28.81 -15.83 -2.15
CA ASP A 424 -29.13 -17.25 -2.16
C ASP A 424 -28.58 -17.85 -3.46
N HIS A 425 -27.49 -18.60 -3.34
CA HIS A 425 -26.78 -19.13 -4.50
C HIS A 425 -27.65 -20.09 -5.33
N GLU A 426 -28.46 -20.93 -4.68
CA GLU A 426 -29.31 -21.87 -5.39
C GLU A 426 -30.39 -21.14 -6.18
N ASN A 427 -31.04 -20.16 -5.54
CA ASN A 427 -32.01 -19.30 -6.21
C ASN A 427 -31.38 -18.54 -7.38
N ALA A 428 -30.20 -17.93 -7.19
CA ALA A 428 -29.48 -17.24 -8.26
C ALA A 428 -29.22 -18.15 -9.46
N MET A 429 -28.73 -19.36 -9.22
CA MET A 429 -28.47 -20.34 -10.27
C MET A 429 -29.75 -20.79 -10.98
N GLN A 430 -30.85 -20.99 -10.26
CA GLN A 430 -32.15 -21.31 -10.84
C GLN A 430 -32.66 -20.19 -11.76
N LYS A 431 -32.56 -18.92 -11.33
CA LYS A 431 -32.98 -17.74 -12.12
C LYS A 431 -32.14 -17.57 -13.38
N VAL A 432 -30.82 -17.76 -13.27
CA VAL A 432 -29.89 -17.72 -14.42
C VAL A 432 -30.20 -18.85 -15.41
N ARG A 433 -30.41 -20.09 -14.93
CA ARG A 433 -30.78 -21.24 -15.78
C ARG A 433 -32.11 -21.02 -16.51
N ALA A 434 -33.12 -20.50 -15.81
CA ALA A 434 -34.41 -20.19 -16.42
C ALA A 434 -34.31 -19.11 -17.50
N SER A 435 -33.49 -18.08 -17.28
CA SER A 435 -33.19 -17.06 -18.30
C SER A 435 -32.49 -17.67 -19.51
N LYS A 436 -31.45 -18.48 -19.29
CA LYS A 436 -30.70 -19.15 -20.35
C LYS A 436 -31.58 -20.08 -21.20
N TYR A 437 -32.48 -20.83 -20.59
CA TYR A 437 -33.43 -21.67 -21.32
C TYR A 437 -34.35 -20.84 -22.26
N LYS A 438 -34.86 -19.70 -21.77
CA LYS A 438 -35.68 -18.79 -22.60
C LYS A 438 -34.86 -18.19 -23.74
N PHE A 439 -33.62 -17.81 -23.47
CA PHE A 439 -32.68 -17.32 -24.48
C PHE A 439 -32.39 -18.38 -25.53
N ASP A 440 -32.00 -19.60 -25.15
CA ASP A 440 -31.64 -20.67 -26.08
C ASP A 440 -32.79 -20.97 -27.05
N LYS A 441 -34.04 -20.99 -26.54
CA LYS A 441 -35.25 -21.15 -27.37
C LYS A 441 -35.42 -20.01 -28.38
N LYS A 442 -35.28 -18.77 -27.94
CA LYS A 442 -35.41 -17.57 -28.81
C LYS A 442 -34.26 -17.51 -29.83
N TYR A 443 -33.05 -17.76 -29.37
CA TYR A 443 -31.81 -17.73 -30.14
C TYR A 443 -31.83 -18.77 -31.26
N LYS A 444 -32.22 -20.02 -30.95
CA LYS A 444 -32.37 -21.08 -31.97
C LYS A 444 -33.37 -20.70 -33.04
N LYS A 445 -34.54 -20.17 -32.65
CA LYS A 445 -35.56 -19.71 -33.60
C LYS A 445 -35.02 -18.60 -34.52
N THR A 446 -34.37 -17.58 -33.96
CA THR A 446 -33.78 -16.49 -34.74
C THR A 446 -32.65 -16.97 -35.65
N LEU A 447 -31.82 -17.92 -35.19
CA LEU A 447 -30.78 -18.52 -36.02
C LEU A 447 -31.39 -19.28 -37.21
N GLU A 448 -32.43 -20.07 -36.99
CA GLU A 448 -33.14 -20.79 -38.07
C GLU A 448 -33.76 -19.83 -39.08
N GLU A 449 -34.37 -18.73 -38.62
CA GLU A 449 -34.91 -17.67 -39.49
C GLU A 449 -33.81 -16.96 -40.30
N ILE A 450 -32.63 -16.76 -39.71
CA ILE A 450 -31.48 -16.14 -40.36
C ILE A 450 -30.80 -17.09 -41.37
N MET A 451 -30.90 -18.40 -41.17
CA MET A 451 -30.29 -19.42 -42.04
C MET A 451 -31.18 -19.83 -43.22
N ARG A 452 -32.49 -19.60 -43.13
CA ARG A 452 -33.39 -19.61 -44.29
C ARG A 452 -33.13 -18.37 -45.16
#